data_AF-A0A7S3SB09-F1
#
_entry.id   AF-A0A7S3SB09-F1
#
_cell.length_a   1.000
_cell.length_b   1.000
_cell.length_c   1.000
_cell.angle_alpha   90.00
_cell.angle_beta   90.00
_cell.angle_gamma   90.00
#
_symmetry.space_group_name_H-M   'P 1'
#
loop_
_entity.id
_entity.type
_entity.pdbx_description
1 polymer ?
#
loop_
_entity_poly.entity_id
_entity_poly.type
_entity_poly.pdbx_seq_one_letter_code
_entity_poly.pdbx_strand_id
1 'polypeptide(L)'
;AGASAACASATPPSVLLMDDGLQHPTLHRDLSLLVVDAEHLLGNGRVLPAGPLREPFHRSLARADAVVALSPPADAASRSLAEQPSECSLRRRLRLPPEMLLLRGRLRPAAEQSRRVSGARVVAFTATARPQRFFRTLRPPADEQPSSVLRST
;
A
#
# COMPACT_ATOMS: atom_id res chain seq x y z
N ALA A 1 17.70 4.14 18.02
CA ALA A 1 18.62 3.18 18.66
C ALA A 1 19.06 2.08 17.67
N GLY A 2 18.14 1.25 17.15
CA GLY A 2 18.50 0.12 16.27
C GLY A 2 19.20 0.50 14.96
N ALA A 3 18.63 1.44 14.19
CA ALA A 3 19.22 1.91 12.91
C ALA A 3 20.65 2.47 13.09
N SER A 4 20.84 3.39 14.04
CA SER A 4 22.15 3.98 14.33
C SER A 4 23.16 2.93 14.82
N ALA A 5 22.71 1.95 15.63
CA ALA A 5 23.56 0.86 16.07
C ALA A 5 23.98 -0.06 14.91
N ALA A 6 23.09 -0.33 13.95
CA ALA A 6 23.42 -1.12 12.76
C ALA A 6 24.51 -0.45 11.90
N CYS A 7 24.44 0.88 11.73
CA CYS A 7 25.46 1.64 11.01
C CYS A 7 26.81 1.69 11.74
N ALA A 8 26.83 1.51 13.07
CA ALA A 8 28.05 1.49 13.88
C ALA A 8 28.63 0.08 14.06
N SER A 9 28.05 -0.94 13.42
CA SER A 9 28.52 -2.33 13.54
C SER A 9 29.82 -2.57 12.77
N ALA A 10 30.54 -3.65 13.11
CA ALA A 10 31.80 -4.02 12.45
C ALA A 10 31.66 -4.27 10.93
N THR A 11 30.45 -4.58 10.47
CA THR A 11 30.07 -4.73 9.07
C THR A 11 28.79 -3.95 8.82
N PRO A 12 28.89 -2.62 8.59
CA PRO A 12 27.73 -1.78 8.38
C PRO A 12 26.99 -2.17 7.09
N PRO A 13 25.65 -2.09 7.07
CA PRO A 13 24.88 -2.37 5.87
C PRO A 13 25.17 -1.31 4.80
N SER A 14 25.15 -1.72 3.52
CA SER A 14 25.23 -0.78 2.40
C SER A 14 23.94 0.03 2.23
N VAL A 15 22.80 -0.52 2.66
CA VAL A 15 21.48 0.11 2.58
C VAL A 15 20.69 -0.23 3.84
N LEU A 16 20.09 0.78 4.45
CA LEU A 16 19.14 0.63 5.55
C LEU A 16 17.73 0.96 5.05
N LEU A 17 16.81 -0.01 5.14
CA LEU A 17 15.39 0.24 4.90
C LEU A 17 14.66 0.45 6.21
N MET A 18 14.02 1.62 6.35
CA MET A 18 13.20 1.93 7.53
C MET A 18 11.73 1.72 7.22
N ASP A 19 11.15 0.65 7.76
CA ASP A 19 9.69 0.51 7.79
C ASP A 19 9.09 1.57 8.74
N ASP A 20 8.03 2.25 8.32
CA ASP A 20 7.39 3.36 9.05
C ASP A 20 8.34 4.50 9.51
N GLY A 21 9.48 4.67 8.82
CA GLY A 21 10.52 5.61 9.23
C GLY A 21 10.17 7.09 9.11
N LEU A 22 9.18 7.49 8.29
CA LEU A 22 9.00 8.88 7.84
C LEU A 22 8.74 9.90 8.96
N GLN A 23 8.24 9.45 10.12
CA GLN A 23 7.94 10.30 11.28
C GLN A 23 9.13 10.47 12.23
N HIS A 24 10.22 9.72 12.05
CA HIS A 24 11.35 9.72 12.98
C HIS A 24 12.29 10.90 12.69
N PRO A 25 12.32 11.97 13.49
CA PRO A 25 13.04 13.18 13.09
C PRO A 25 14.57 13.05 13.21
N THR A 26 15.06 12.08 13.98
CA THR A 26 16.46 12.01 14.43
C THR A 26 17.41 11.24 13.51
N LEU A 27 16.89 10.51 12.51
CA LEU A 27 17.74 9.79 11.55
C LEU A 27 17.68 10.50 10.20
N HIS A 28 18.87 10.82 9.67
CA HIS A 28 19.02 11.30 8.29
C HIS A 28 18.58 10.20 7.31
N ARG A 29 17.97 10.62 6.21
CA ARG A 29 17.51 9.73 5.13
C ARG A 29 17.99 10.31 3.82
N ASP A 30 18.68 9.50 3.04
CA ASP A 30 19.05 9.85 1.67
C ASP A 30 17.85 9.79 0.72
N LEU A 31 16.82 8.99 1.06
CA LEU A 31 15.59 8.85 0.30
C LEU A 31 14.40 8.54 1.23
N SER A 32 13.32 9.29 1.05
CA SER A 32 12.08 9.19 1.82
C SER A 32 10.87 8.99 0.90
N LEU A 33 10.26 7.81 0.97
CA LEU A 33 9.07 7.46 0.19
C LEU A 33 7.81 7.56 1.06
N LEU A 34 6.88 8.44 0.70
CA LEU A 34 5.57 8.53 1.35
C LEU A 34 4.57 7.61 0.66
N VAL A 35 4.19 6.53 1.34
CA VAL A 35 3.24 5.55 0.81
C VAL A 35 1.82 5.94 1.16
N VAL A 36 0.93 5.99 0.16
CA VAL A 36 -0.50 6.29 0.33
C VAL A 36 -1.37 5.19 -0.29
N ASP A 37 -2.48 4.85 0.35
CA ASP A 37 -3.49 3.97 -0.24
C ASP A 37 -4.25 4.74 -1.34
N ALA A 38 -4.16 4.32 -2.59
CA ALA A 38 -4.79 5.04 -3.71
C ALA A 38 -6.32 5.01 -3.68
N GLU A 39 -6.92 4.10 -2.91
CA GLU A 39 -8.37 3.98 -2.73
C GLU A 39 -8.87 4.92 -1.63
N HIS A 40 -8.21 4.90 -0.47
CA HIS A 40 -8.63 5.66 0.72
C HIS A 40 -7.99 7.05 0.83
N LEU A 41 -6.86 7.27 0.16
CA LEU A 41 -6.03 8.47 0.25
C LEU A 41 -5.80 8.91 1.70
N LEU A 42 -6.36 10.06 2.10
CA LEU A 42 -6.19 10.68 3.42
C LEU A 42 -7.33 10.33 4.39
N GLY A 43 -8.29 9.47 4.00
CA GLY A 43 -9.50 9.21 4.78
C GLY A 43 -10.32 10.50 4.94
N ASN A 44 -10.59 10.88 6.20
CA ASN A 44 -11.30 12.13 6.51
C ASN A 44 -10.36 13.35 6.63
N GLY A 45 -9.07 13.19 6.37
CA GLY A 45 -8.08 14.27 6.39
C GLY A 45 -7.71 14.78 7.79
N ARG A 46 -8.15 14.10 8.86
CA ARG A 46 -7.88 14.50 10.25
C ARG A 46 -6.81 13.62 10.89
N VAL A 47 -6.10 14.20 11.85
CA VAL A 47 -5.12 13.50 12.69
C VAL A 47 -5.84 12.73 13.80
N LEU A 48 -5.23 11.65 14.27
CA LEU A 48 -5.69 10.90 15.44
C LEU A 48 -5.96 11.84 16.64
N PRO A 49 -7.04 11.60 17.43
CA PRO A 49 -8.01 10.51 17.30
C PRO A 49 -9.14 10.79 16.30
N ALA A 50 -9.26 12.02 15.79
CA ALA A 50 -10.38 12.44 14.94
C ALA A 50 -10.32 11.88 13.51
N GLY A 51 -9.21 11.26 13.12
CA GLY A 51 -9.01 10.64 11.81
C GLY A 51 -7.80 9.70 11.78
N PRO A 52 -7.52 9.07 10.62
CA PRO A 52 -6.52 8.01 10.53
C PRO A 52 -5.07 8.53 10.39
N LEU A 53 -4.86 9.84 10.20
CA LEU A 53 -3.52 10.37 10.00
C LEU A 53 -2.76 10.43 11.32
N ARG A 54 -1.48 10.02 11.32
CA ARG A 54 -0.60 10.13 12.50
C ARG A 54 -0.05 11.54 12.70
N GLU A 55 0.01 12.31 11.62
CA GLU A 55 0.41 13.71 11.61
C GLU A 55 -0.31 14.45 10.45
N PRO A 56 -0.31 15.79 10.41
CA PRO A 56 -0.86 16.51 9.27
C PRO A 56 -0.16 16.14 7.96
N PHE A 57 -0.91 15.81 6.92
CA PHE A 57 -0.36 15.27 5.66
C PHE A 57 0.71 16.18 5.02
N HIS A 58 0.55 17.50 5.09
CA HIS A 58 1.53 18.44 4.56
C HIS A 58 2.92 18.32 5.22
N ARG A 59 2.98 17.91 6.51
CA ARG A 59 4.25 17.68 7.20
C ARG A 59 4.95 16.42 6.70
N SER A 60 4.20 15.35 6.46
CA SER A 60 4.74 14.13 5.84
C SER A 60 5.24 14.42 4.43
N LEU A 61 4.45 15.17 3.65
CA LEU A 61 4.75 15.51 2.27
C LEU A 61 6.03 16.37 2.16
N ALA A 62 6.24 17.31 3.08
CA ALA A 62 7.44 18.16 3.11
C ALA A 62 8.74 17.37 3.40
N ARG A 63 8.64 16.15 3.91
CA ARG A 63 9.79 15.26 4.20
C ARG A 63 9.92 14.11 3.21
N ALA A 64 9.08 14.07 2.18
CA ALA A 64 9.07 13.01 1.18
C ALA A 64 9.73 13.48 -0.11
N ASP A 65 10.53 12.61 -0.71
CA ASP A 65 11.13 12.84 -2.04
C ASP A 65 10.20 12.34 -3.15
N ALA A 66 9.38 11.33 -2.84
CA ALA A 66 8.36 10.82 -3.74
C ALA A 66 7.16 10.28 -2.97
N VAL A 67 6.00 10.29 -3.63
CA VAL A 67 4.78 9.66 -3.15
C VAL A 67 4.52 8.37 -3.92
N VAL A 68 4.26 7.28 -3.21
CA VAL A 68 3.89 5.98 -3.80
C VAL A 68 2.40 5.74 -3.54
N ALA A 69 1.58 5.86 -4.58
CA ALA A 69 0.17 5.51 -4.52
C ALA A 69 0.00 3.99 -4.75
N LEU A 70 -0.29 3.26 -3.66
CA LEU A 70 -0.58 1.83 -3.69
C LEU A 70 -2.05 1.60 -4.01
N SER A 71 -2.28 1.16 -5.23
CA SER A 71 -3.58 0.66 -5.64
C SER A 71 -3.92 -0.64 -4.91
N PRO A 72 -5.20 -0.88 -4.61
CA PRO A 72 -5.61 -2.13 -4.01
C PRO A 72 -5.27 -3.31 -4.94
N PRO A 73 -5.15 -4.54 -4.38
CA PRO A 73 -5.01 -5.73 -5.20
C PRO A 73 -6.12 -5.75 -6.25
N ALA A 74 -5.77 -6.18 -7.47
CA ALA A 74 -6.72 -6.21 -8.57
C ALA A 74 -7.81 -7.23 -8.27
N ASP A 75 -9.06 -6.79 -8.30
CA ASP A 75 -10.21 -7.68 -8.23
C ASP A 75 -10.49 -8.11 -9.66
N ALA A 76 -10.57 -9.40 -9.92
CA ALA A 76 -10.99 -9.91 -11.22
C ALA A 76 -12.37 -9.42 -11.69
N ALA A 77 -13.25 -9.10 -10.74
CA ALA A 77 -14.66 -8.95 -11.03
C ALA A 77 -15.13 -7.50 -11.17
N SER A 78 -14.31 -6.48 -10.87
CA SER A 78 -14.91 -5.16 -10.70
C SER A 78 -14.05 -3.92 -10.84
N ARG A 79 -12.77 -3.97 -11.24
CA ARG A 79 -12.08 -2.72 -11.64
C ARG A 79 -11.25 -2.92 -12.89
N SER A 80 -11.83 -2.52 -14.03
CA SER A 80 -11.04 -2.17 -15.21
C SER A 80 -9.93 -1.18 -14.81
N LEU A 81 -8.83 -1.14 -15.55
CA LEU A 81 -7.82 -0.08 -15.44
C LEU A 81 -8.46 1.34 -15.46
N ALA A 82 -9.66 1.47 -16.04
CA ALA A 82 -10.48 2.68 -16.07
C ALA A 82 -11.00 3.16 -14.70
N GLU A 83 -11.10 2.30 -13.68
CA GLU A 83 -11.62 2.66 -12.35
C GLU A 83 -10.51 3.07 -11.37
N GLN A 84 -9.25 2.98 -11.78
CA GLN A 84 -8.17 3.50 -10.97
C GLN A 84 -8.13 5.02 -11.13
N PRO A 85 -7.96 5.78 -10.04
CA PRO A 85 -7.87 7.23 -10.16
C PRO A 85 -6.72 7.58 -11.10
N SER A 86 -7.00 8.45 -12.06
CA SER A 86 -5.98 9.01 -12.94
C SER A 86 -4.91 9.72 -12.12
N GLU A 87 -3.72 9.87 -12.69
CA GLU A 87 -2.64 10.60 -12.03
C GLU A 87 -3.10 12.02 -11.64
N CYS A 88 -3.73 12.76 -12.57
CA CYS A 88 -4.32 14.07 -12.29
C CYS A 88 -5.30 14.05 -11.09
N SER A 89 -6.13 13.02 -11.00
CA SER A 89 -7.07 12.87 -9.87
C SER A 89 -6.34 12.64 -8.55
N LEU A 90 -5.31 11.79 -8.54
CA LEU A 90 -4.47 11.54 -7.36
C LEU A 90 -3.74 12.80 -6.92
N ARG A 91 -3.04 13.49 -7.84
CA ARG A 91 -2.30 14.71 -7.54
C ARG A 91 -3.21 15.79 -6.95
N ARG A 92 -4.40 15.98 -7.51
CA ARG A 92 -5.40 16.92 -7.00
C ARG A 92 -5.90 16.55 -5.61
N ARG A 93 -6.29 15.27 -5.40
CA ARG A 93 -6.86 14.82 -4.11
C ARG A 93 -5.83 14.81 -2.98
N LEU A 94 -4.56 14.55 -3.31
CA LEU A 94 -3.44 14.60 -2.37
C LEU A 94 -2.81 15.99 -2.27
N ARG A 95 -3.21 16.95 -3.12
CA ARG A 95 -2.63 18.30 -3.19
C ARG A 95 -1.11 18.26 -3.37
N LEU A 96 -0.64 17.39 -4.27
CA LEU A 96 0.80 17.25 -4.55
C LEU A 96 1.32 18.46 -5.33
N PRO A 97 2.52 18.96 -5.01
CA PRO A 97 3.13 20.01 -5.79
C PRO A 97 3.58 19.49 -7.17
N PRO A 98 3.75 20.38 -8.17
CA PRO A 98 4.09 20.02 -9.55
C PRO A 98 5.37 19.19 -9.72
N GLU A 99 6.34 19.36 -8.82
CA GLU A 99 7.63 18.70 -8.81
C GLU A 99 7.63 17.36 -8.06
N MET A 100 6.60 17.08 -7.24
CA MET A 100 6.54 15.84 -6.47
C MET A 100 6.36 14.64 -7.39
N LEU A 101 7.35 13.74 -7.37
CA LEU A 101 7.29 12.47 -8.08
C LEU A 101 6.17 11.60 -7.50
N LEU A 102 5.24 11.19 -8.37
CA LEU A 102 4.16 10.28 -8.03
C LEU A 102 4.38 8.92 -8.70
N LEU A 103 4.74 7.93 -7.90
CA LEU A 103 4.86 6.54 -8.32
C LEU A 103 3.56 5.79 -8.05
N ARG A 104 3.23 4.81 -8.91
CA ARG A 104 2.05 3.96 -8.74
C ARG A 104 2.49 2.51 -8.52
N GLY A 105 2.07 1.94 -7.41
CA GLY A 105 2.36 0.55 -7.07
C GLY A 105 1.08 -0.28 -7.02
N ARG A 106 1.24 -1.59 -7.22
CA ARG A 106 0.19 -2.60 -7.00
C ARG A 106 0.76 -3.75 -6.21
N LEU A 107 0.01 -4.20 -5.22
CA LEU A 107 0.33 -5.43 -4.52
C LEU A 107 -0.19 -6.61 -5.34
N ARG A 108 0.68 -7.60 -5.57
CA ARG A 108 0.31 -8.89 -6.15
C ARG A 108 0.58 -9.97 -5.13
N PRO A 109 -0.33 -10.95 -4.96
CA PRO A 109 -0.02 -12.17 -4.25
C PRO A 109 1.25 -12.79 -4.83
N ALA A 110 2.12 -13.32 -3.96
CA ALA A 110 3.27 -14.06 -4.41
C ALA A 110 2.80 -15.38 -5.05
N ALA A 111 3.33 -15.68 -6.25
CA ALA A 111 2.80 -16.73 -7.12
C ALA A 111 2.84 -18.12 -6.47
N GLU A 112 3.87 -18.41 -5.68
CA GLU A 112 4.00 -19.69 -5.00
C GLU A 112 2.90 -19.89 -3.95
N GLN A 113 2.64 -18.87 -3.13
CA GLN A 113 1.58 -18.88 -2.12
C GLN A 113 0.21 -19.01 -2.78
N SER A 114 -0.03 -18.30 -3.89
CA SER A 114 -1.26 -18.42 -4.67
C SER A 114 -1.49 -19.85 -5.16
N ARG A 115 -0.46 -20.54 -5.67
CA ARG A 115 -0.58 -21.93 -6.12
C ARG A 115 -0.96 -22.89 -5.00
N ARG A 116 -0.45 -22.68 -3.78
CA ARG A 116 -0.73 -23.55 -2.63
C ARG A 116 -2.20 -23.51 -2.18
N VAL A 117 -2.89 -22.39 -2.41
CA VAL A 117 -4.28 -22.19 -1.98
C VAL A 117 -5.28 -22.23 -3.14
N SER A 118 -4.80 -22.21 -4.39
CA SER A 118 -5.67 -22.28 -5.57
C SER A 118 -6.42 -23.62 -5.61
N GLY A 119 -7.74 -23.55 -5.78
CA GLY A 119 -8.63 -24.72 -5.80
C GLY A 119 -8.85 -25.41 -4.45
N ALA A 120 -8.16 -25.00 -3.38
CA ALA A 120 -8.33 -25.58 -2.06
C ALA A 120 -9.56 -25.02 -1.34
N ARG A 121 -10.27 -25.86 -0.58
CA ARG A 121 -11.26 -25.38 0.40
C ARG A 121 -10.49 -24.82 1.60
N VAL A 122 -10.59 -23.51 1.79
CA VAL A 122 -9.90 -22.81 2.87
C VAL A 122 -10.90 -22.09 3.77
N VAL A 123 -10.59 -22.03 5.06
CA VAL A 123 -11.24 -21.09 5.98
C VAL A 123 -10.32 -19.88 6.08
N ALA A 124 -10.82 -18.71 5.66
CA ALA A 124 -10.05 -17.48 5.63
C ALA A 124 -10.48 -16.54 6.76
N PHE A 125 -9.51 -16.05 7.54
CA PHE A 125 -9.73 -15.05 8.58
C PHE A 125 -8.56 -14.06 8.61
N THR A 126 -8.79 -12.86 9.14
CA THR A 126 -7.77 -11.81 9.23
C THR A 126 -8.02 -10.90 10.42
N ALA A 127 -6.95 -10.47 11.09
CA ALA A 127 -6.97 -9.50 12.19
C ALA A 127 -6.40 -8.14 11.74
N THR A 128 -6.52 -7.82 10.45
CA THR A 128 -6.03 -6.55 9.89
C THR A 128 -7.07 -5.44 10.06
N ALA A 129 -6.61 -4.19 10.15
CA ALA A 129 -7.49 -3.01 10.25
C ALA A 129 -8.37 -2.80 8.99
N ARG A 130 -8.07 -3.47 7.87
CA ARG A 130 -8.85 -3.44 6.64
C ARG A 130 -9.07 -4.85 6.09
N PRO A 131 -9.97 -5.65 6.71
CA PRO A 131 -10.22 -7.04 6.31
C PRO A 131 -10.58 -7.20 4.83
N GLN A 132 -11.27 -6.21 4.25
CA GLN A 132 -11.74 -6.24 2.86
C GLN A 132 -10.58 -6.34 1.86
N ARG A 133 -9.42 -5.72 2.15
CA ARG A 133 -8.22 -5.83 1.30
C ARG A 133 -7.69 -7.26 1.25
N PHE A 134 -7.68 -7.94 2.40
CA PHE A 134 -7.28 -9.34 2.50
C PHE A 134 -8.22 -10.24 1.69
N PHE A 135 -9.54 -10.14 1.90
CA PHE A 135 -10.50 -10.98 1.17
C PHE A 135 -10.53 -10.72 -0.34
N ARG A 136 -10.25 -9.48 -0.79
CA ARG A 136 -10.07 -9.19 -2.23
C ARG A 136 -8.88 -9.92 -2.84
N THR A 137 -7.81 -10.10 -2.06
CA THR A 137 -6.60 -10.82 -2.47
C THR A 137 -6.85 -12.32 -2.70
N LEU A 138 -7.90 -12.88 -2.09
CA LEU A 138 -8.30 -14.28 -2.25
C LEU A 138 -9.15 -14.55 -3.50
N ARG A 139 -9.59 -13.50 -4.22
CA ARG A 139 -10.37 -13.67 -5.44
C ARG A 139 -9.42 -14.05 -6.59
N PRO A 140 -9.76 -15.05 -7.41
CA PRO A 140 -8.95 -15.39 -8.57
C PRO A 140 -8.87 -14.19 -9.52
N PRO A 141 -7.79 -14.05 -10.33
CA PRO A 141 -7.71 -13.07 -11.41
C PRO A 141 -8.73 -13.35 -12.53
N ALA A 142 -9.07 -12.34 -13.34
CA ALA A 142 -10.15 -12.42 -14.33
C ALA A 142 -9.92 -13.48 -15.41
N ASP A 143 -8.65 -13.79 -15.66
CA ASP A 143 -8.21 -14.75 -16.68
C ASP A 143 -8.28 -16.23 -16.23
N GLU A 144 -8.67 -16.51 -14.97
CA GLU A 144 -8.72 -17.87 -14.40
C GLU A 144 -10.10 -18.23 -13.79
N GLN A 145 -11.22 -17.76 -14.37
CA GLN A 145 -12.55 -18.24 -13.94
C GLN A 145 -12.76 -19.70 -14.41
N PRO A 146 -12.87 -20.70 -13.52
CA PRO A 146 -13.24 -22.05 -13.92
C PRO A 146 -14.71 -22.10 -14.35
N SER A 147 -14.96 -22.77 -15.47
CA SER A 147 -16.22 -22.85 -16.23
C SER A 147 -17.42 -23.49 -15.51
N SER A 148 -17.42 -23.66 -14.18
CA SER A 148 -18.51 -24.36 -13.48
C SER A 148 -18.66 -23.90 -12.04
N VAL A 149 -19.45 -22.85 -11.83
CA VAL A 149 -20.07 -22.61 -10.52
C VAL A 149 -21.56 -22.91 -10.65
N LEU A 150 -21.95 -24.13 -10.27
CA LEU A 150 -23.33 -24.49 -9.99
C LEU A 150 -23.83 -23.63 -8.82
N ARG A 151 -24.77 -22.73 -9.12
CA ARG A 151 -25.60 -22.07 -8.11
C ARG A 151 -26.84 -22.93 -7.94
N SER A 152 -27.02 -23.57 -6.78
CA SER A 152 -28.35 -24.05 -6.40
C SER A 152 -29.11 -22.93 -5.70
N THR A 153 -30.40 -22.88 -6.01
CA THR A 153 -31.47 -22.01 -5.49
C THR A 153 -31.51 -21.91 -3.98
#